data_AF-A0A534KZ24-F1
#
_entry.id   AF-A0A534KZ24-F1
#
_cell.length_a   1.000
_cell.length_b   1.000
_cell.length_c   1.000
_cell.angle_alpha   90.00
_cell.angle_beta   90.00
_cell.angle_gamma   90.00
#
_symmetry.space_group_name_H-M   'P 1'
#
loop_
_entity.id
_entity.type
_entity.pdbx_description
1 polymer ?
#
loop_
_entity_poly.entity_id
_entity_poly.type
_entity_poly.pdbx_seq_one_letter_code
_entity_poly.pdbx_strand_id
1 'polypeptide(L)'
;MDRVRPTRDARAVEDPIAAIFDLAESVDRQTPKIRKTLRYVRWFVSVWLLLDFFLILLVSFPGGGAGLTLLLFLPILIFLLGVRLAKTSTARLILLGLAIVFGALQALSMGPLLFLGAVLVALLILGFSILELMRDLRSFFDYFALRHRVIQRVRQADPVVYVPEGKDTVQRILTHLGATSSDVRGMMVVPGAVATPALLTGKSGLTYSFDAYVRREPSSLWRFTSLGSAGFAVFVKAFERAPTLADLQALKTAIEDTSAATKIPPARILVLWQSKGDESVTPDVYDFLTKESARVKIRGSTFVCSLELAIERDDGTYDFIPVVVEPVTSGTGTPAAA
;
A
#
# COMPACT_ATOMS: atom_id res chain seq x y z
N MET A 1 -55.51 2.41 -34.96
CA MET A 1 -55.23 3.01 -33.64
C MET A 1 -53.79 2.69 -33.28
N ASP A 2 -52.89 3.58 -33.69
CA ASP A 2 -51.45 3.44 -33.48
C ASP A 2 -51.09 3.80 -32.05
N ARG A 3 -50.54 2.84 -31.30
CA ARG A 3 -49.94 3.10 -29.99
C ARG A 3 -48.54 3.66 -30.19
N VAL A 4 -48.43 4.97 -29.98
CA VAL A 4 -47.19 5.73 -29.85
C VAL A 4 -46.24 5.00 -28.91
N ARG A 5 -45.10 4.53 -29.43
CA ARG A 5 -43.94 4.13 -28.61
C ARG A 5 -43.43 5.40 -27.91
N PRO A 6 -43.27 5.42 -26.58
CA PRO A 6 -42.61 6.55 -25.95
C PRO A 6 -41.16 6.58 -26.44
N THR A 7 -40.83 7.65 -27.14
CA THR A 7 -39.46 8.05 -27.46
C THR A 7 -38.66 8.05 -26.16
N ARG A 8 -37.71 7.13 -26.05
CA ARG A 8 -36.69 7.14 -25.01
C ARG A 8 -36.05 8.52 -25.00
N ASP A 9 -36.28 9.25 -23.93
CA ASP A 9 -35.73 10.57 -23.71
C ASP A 9 -34.20 10.46 -23.71
N ALA A 10 -33.54 11.02 -24.73
CA ALA A 10 -32.07 11.00 -24.86
C ALA A 10 -31.35 11.85 -23.78
N ARG A 11 -32.12 12.41 -22.85
CA ARG A 11 -31.69 13.18 -21.68
C ARG A 11 -32.04 12.51 -20.34
N ALA A 12 -32.45 11.23 -20.34
CA ALA A 12 -32.35 10.42 -19.14
C ALA A 12 -30.86 10.14 -18.89
N VAL A 13 -30.17 11.15 -18.35
CA VAL A 13 -28.85 11.01 -17.75
C VAL A 13 -29.01 9.89 -16.74
N GLU A 14 -28.45 8.71 -17.03
CA GLU A 14 -28.21 7.68 -16.03
C GLU A 14 -27.66 8.38 -14.81
N ASP A 15 -28.34 8.23 -13.67
CA ASP A 15 -28.05 8.93 -12.43
C ASP A 15 -26.53 9.04 -12.30
N PRO A 16 -25.94 10.26 -12.41
CA PRO A 16 -24.50 10.39 -12.64
C PRO A 16 -23.68 9.72 -11.53
N ILE A 17 -24.31 9.54 -10.37
CA ILE A 17 -23.81 8.76 -9.23
C ILE A 17 -23.71 7.26 -9.58
N ALA A 18 -24.72 6.67 -10.21
CA ALA A 18 -24.73 5.29 -10.66
C ALA A 18 -23.71 5.04 -11.79
N ALA A 19 -23.60 5.94 -12.77
CA ALA A 19 -22.62 5.81 -13.85
C ALA A 19 -21.16 5.90 -13.36
N ILE A 20 -20.87 6.79 -12.41
CA ILE A 20 -19.55 6.87 -11.75
C ILE A 20 -19.28 5.59 -10.94
N PHE A 21 -20.32 4.99 -10.36
CA PHE A 21 -20.21 3.78 -9.56
C PHE A 21 -19.94 2.54 -10.41
N ASP A 22 -20.66 2.36 -11.51
CA ASP A 22 -20.43 1.28 -12.47
C ASP A 22 -19.03 1.38 -13.08
N LEU A 23 -18.57 2.60 -13.38
CA LEU A 23 -17.21 2.84 -13.83
C LEU A 23 -16.19 2.41 -12.75
N ALA A 24 -16.40 2.80 -11.50
CA ALA A 24 -15.50 2.45 -10.40
C ALA A 24 -15.51 0.93 -10.08
N GLU A 25 -16.65 0.25 -10.22
CA GLU A 25 -16.75 -1.21 -10.05
C GLU A 25 -16.03 -1.94 -11.21
N SER A 26 -16.17 -1.43 -12.43
CA SER A 26 -15.44 -1.96 -13.59
C SER A 26 -13.93 -1.80 -13.44
N VAL A 27 -13.47 -0.69 -12.84
CA VAL A 27 -12.05 -0.43 -12.53
C VAL A 27 -11.56 -1.38 -11.44
N ASP A 28 -12.32 -1.60 -10.36
CA ASP A 28 -11.93 -2.51 -9.28
C ASP A 28 -11.76 -3.96 -9.76
N ARG A 29 -12.69 -4.45 -10.59
CA ARG A 29 -12.58 -5.78 -11.23
C ARG A 29 -11.32 -5.91 -12.11
N GLN A 30 -10.85 -4.81 -12.68
CA GLN A 30 -9.64 -4.79 -13.52
C GLN A 30 -8.35 -4.56 -12.73
N THR A 31 -8.41 -3.98 -11.52
CA THR A 31 -7.26 -3.74 -10.63
C THR A 31 -6.27 -4.90 -10.51
N PRO A 32 -6.68 -6.18 -10.27
CA PRO A 32 -5.73 -7.28 -10.16
C PRO A 32 -5.04 -7.61 -11.50
N LYS A 33 -5.75 -7.46 -12.64
CA LYS A 33 -5.16 -7.62 -13.98
C LYS A 33 -4.18 -6.49 -14.27
N ILE A 34 -4.55 -5.24 -14.01
CA ILE A 34 -3.70 -4.06 -14.15
C ILE A 34 -2.44 -4.20 -13.29
N ARG A 35 -2.55 -4.66 -12.03
CA ARG A 35 -1.42 -4.88 -11.13
C ARG A 35 -0.45 -5.95 -11.66
N LYS A 36 -0.96 -7.04 -12.26
CA LYS A 36 -0.13 -8.05 -12.95
C LYS A 36 0.55 -7.45 -14.18
N THR A 37 -0.18 -6.73 -15.03
CA THR A 37 0.37 -6.09 -16.23
C THR A 37 1.45 -5.07 -15.88
N LEU A 38 1.21 -4.18 -14.91
CA LEU A 38 2.21 -3.23 -14.42
C LEU A 38 3.46 -3.93 -13.86
N ARG A 39 3.32 -5.13 -13.28
CA ARG A 39 4.48 -5.92 -12.84
C ARG A 39 5.32 -6.41 -14.02
N TYR A 40 4.67 -6.97 -15.04
CA TYR A 40 5.36 -7.44 -16.25
C TYR A 40 6.01 -6.29 -17.01
N VAL A 41 5.29 -5.18 -17.22
CA VAL A 41 5.84 -4.00 -17.89
C VAL A 41 7.03 -3.46 -17.13
N ARG A 42 6.98 -3.39 -15.79
CA ARG A 42 8.13 -2.94 -14.99
C ARG A 42 9.34 -3.85 -15.20
N TRP A 43 9.13 -5.16 -15.21
CA TRP A 43 10.22 -6.13 -15.39
C TRP A 43 10.80 -6.02 -16.81
N PHE A 44 9.93 -5.97 -17.82
CA PHE A 44 10.29 -5.78 -19.22
C PHE A 44 11.12 -4.50 -19.44
N VAL A 45 10.63 -3.34 -18.97
CA VAL A 45 11.34 -2.06 -19.09
C VAL A 45 12.68 -2.10 -18.34
N SER A 46 12.74 -2.78 -17.19
CA SER A 46 14.00 -2.89 -16.42
C SER A 46 15.05 -3.73 -17.18
N VAL A 47 14.64 -4.85 -17.77
CA VAL A 47 15.52 -5.69 -18.63
C VAL A 47 15.92 -4.94 -19.89
N TRP A 48 14.99 -4.19 -20.48
CA TRP A 48 15.26 -3.39 -21.66
C TRP A 48 16.26 -2.25 -21.38
N LEU A 49 16.14 -1.54 -20.25
CA LEU A 49 17.12 -0.52 -19.83
C LEU A 49 18.51 -1.13 -19.58
N LEU A 50 18.57 -2.35 -19.06
CA LEU A 50 19.83 -3.07 -18.91
C LEU A 50 20.46 -3.37 -20.28
N LEU A 51 19.66 -3.85 -21.24
CA LEU A 51 20.12 -4.11 -22.60
C LEU A 51 20.57 -2.82 -23.30
N ASP A 52 19.80 -1.74 -23.14
CA ASP A 52 20.09 -0.42 -23.69
C ASP A 52 21.42 0.14 -23.16
N PHE A 53 21.71 -0.04 -21.87
CA PHE A 53 23.01 0.27 -21.29
C PHE A 53 24.16 -0.50 -21.97
N PHE A 54 24.00 -1.80 -22.20
CA PHE A 54 25.03 -2.59 -22.89
C PHE A 54 25.18 -2.17 -24.37
N LEU A 55 24.09 -1.82 -25.04
CA LEU A 55 24.12 -1.30 -26.42
C LEU A 55 24.86 0.04 -26.49
N ILE A 56 24.58 0.96 -25.57
CA ILE A 56 25.29 2.22 -25.41
C ILE A 56 26.80 1.98 -25.23
N LEU A 57 27.17 1.03 -24.36
CA LEU A 57 28.57 0.67 -24.14
C LEU A 57 29.21 0.13 -25.43
N LEU A 58 28.53 -0.78 -26.13
CA LEU A 58 28.98 -1.41 -27.37
C LEU A 58 29.22 -0.40 -28.49
N VAL A 59 28.30 0.55 -28.65
CA VAL A 59 28.40 1.65 -29.64
C VAL A 59 29.59 2.58 -29.35
N SER A 60 30.01 2.69 -28.09
CA SER A 60 31.14 3.53 -27.68
C SER A 60 32.52 2.87 -27.81
N PHE A 61 32.62 1.56 -27.99
CA PHE A 61 33.91 0.86 -28.14
C PHE A 61 34.72 1.24 -29.39
N PRO A 62 34.14 1.36 -30.60
CA PRO A 62 34.89 1.63 -31.83
C PRO A 62 35.66 2.96 -31.80
N GLY A 63 35.23 3.92 -30.98
CA GLY A 63 35.88 5.23 -30.83
C GLY A 63 36.89 5.34 -29.69
N GLY A 64 37.20 4.25 -28.96
CA GLY A 64 38.07 4.30 -27.77
C GLY A 64 37.47 5.08 -26.58
N GLY A 65 36.22 5.52 -26.69
CA GLY A 65 35.53 6.43 -25.78
C GLY A 65 34.79 5.77 -24.62
N ALA A 66 34.90 4.44 -24.45
CA ALA A 66 34.15 3.69 -23.44
C ALA A 66 34.28 4.26 -22.02
N GLY A 67 35.48 4.73 -21.63
CA GLY A 67 35.70 5.38 -20.34
C GLY A 67 34.95 6.71 -20.19
N LEU A 68 34.92 7.53 -21.24
CA LEU A 68 34.21 8.80 -21.25
C LEU A 68 32.68 8.58 -21.30
N THR A 69 32.21 7.56 -22.01
CA THR A 69 30.80 7.16 -21.99
C THR A 69 30.36 6.73 -20.59
N LEU A 70 31.15 5.91 -19.88
CA LEU A 70 30.84 5.54 -18.50
C LEU A 70 30.82 6.75 -17.55
N LEU A 71 31.76 7.68 -17.74
CA LEU A 71 31.85 8.92 -16.96
C LEU A 71 30.61 9.81 -17.17
N LEU A 72 30.10 9.90 -18.40
CA LEU A 72 28.88 10.66 -18.71
C LEU A 72 27.60 9.92 -18.33
N PHE A 73 27.59 8.59 -18.36
CA PHE A 73 26.42 7.79 -18.02
C PHE A 73 26.08 7.84 -16.53
N LEU A 74 27.09 7.86 -15.66
CA LEU A 74 26.90 7.92 -14.21
C LEU A 74 26.05 9.14 -13.75
N PRO A 75 26.35 10.39 -14.15
CA PRO A 75 25.52 11.54 -13.82
C PRO A 75 24.10 11.44 -14.38
N ILE A 76 23.91 10.90 -15.59
CA ILE A 76 22.56 10.64 -16.14
C ILE A 76 21.77 9.74 -15.20
N LEU A 77 22.37 8.64 -14.76
CA LEU A 77 21.72 7.69 -13.85
C LEU A 77 21.42 8.34 -12.49
N ILE A 78 22.34 9.14 -11.95
CA ILE A 78 22.15 9.89 -10.70
C ILE A 78 20.98 10.87 -10.83
N PHE A 79 20.90 11.64 -11.91
CA PHE A 79 19.83 12.61 -12.11
C PHE A 79 18.48 11.92 -12.32
N LEU A 80 18.42 10.86 -13.13
CA LEU A 80 17.19 10.08 -13.35
C LEU A 80 16.71 9.38 -12.07
N LEU A 81 17.62 8.87 -11.22
CA LEU A 81 17.27 8.36 -9.89
C LEU A 81 16.88 9.48 -8.93
N GLY A 82 17.53 10.64 -9.03
CA GLY A 82 17.22 11.84 -8.26
C GLY A 82 15.80 12.33 -8.50
N VAL A 83 15.29 12.25 -9.73
CA VAL A 83 13.89 12.57 -10.07
C VAL A 83 12.93 11.78 -9.17
N ARG A 84 13.25 10.52 -8.85
CA ARG A 84 12.42 9.65 -7.98
C ARG A 84 12.40 10.07 -6.52
N LEU A 85 13.42 10.79 -6.08
CA LEU A 85 13.61 11.27 -4.70
C LEU A 85 13.12 12.72 -4.54
N ALA A 86 12.99 13.46 -5.64
CA ALA A 86 12.58 14.85 -5.65
C ALA A 86 11.12 15.02 -5.25
N LYS A 87 10.90 15.83 -4.20
CA LYS A 87 9.59 16.15 -3.63
C LYS A 87 8.82 17.21 -4.42
N THR A 88 9.51 18.14 -5.07
CA THR A 88 8.89 19.25 -5.79
C THR A 88 8.93 19.04 -7.31
N SER A 89 7.88 19.51 -7.99
CA SER A 89 7.80 19.45 -9.46
C SER A 89 8.96 20.19 -10.13
N THR A 90 9.36 21.33 -9.56
CA THR A 90 10.51 22.13 -10.05
C THR A 90 11.84 21.37 -9.95
N ALA A 91 12.11 20.68 -8.84
CA ALA A 91 13.32 19.88 -8.70
C ALA A 91 13.36 18.70 -9.68
N ARG A 92 12.19 18.07 -9.95
CA ARG A 92 12.09 17.02 -10.97
C ARG A 92 12.44 17.55 -12.37
N LEU A 93 11.90 18.71 -12.75
CA LEU A 93 12.20 19.33 -14.04
C LEU A 93 13.69 19.69 -14.20
N ILE A 94 14.32 20.24 -13.17
CA ILE A 94 15.76 20.57 -13.19
C ILE A 94 16.60 19.30 -13.40
N LEU A 95 16.33 18.24 -12.65
CA LEU A 95 17.07 16.97 -12.76
C LEU A 95 16.87 16.32 -14.13
N LEU A 96 15.66 16.40 -14.69
CA LEU A 96 15.36 15.87 -16.02
C LEU A 96 16.06 16.68 -17.11
N GLY A 97 16.10 18.01 -16.97
CA GLY A 97 16.90 18.88 -17.84
C GLY A 97 18.40 18.55 -17.79
N LEU A 98 18.96 18.33 -16.60
CA LEU A 98 20.35 17.90 -16.44
C LEU A 98 20.61 16.53 -17.09
N ALA A 99 19.69 15.57 -16.93
CA ALA A 99 19.81 14.26 -17.59
C ALA A 99 19.82 14.39 -19.13
N ILE A 100 19.01 15.30 -19.69
CA ILE A 100 19.00 15.57 -21.15
C ILE A 100 20.33 16.19 -21.59
N VAL A 101 20.86 17.16 -20.85
CA VAL A 101 22.14 17.81 -21.18
C VAL A 101 23.28 16.79 -21.19
N PHE A 102 23.40 15.98 -20.14
CA PHE A 102 24.41 14.93 -20.08
C PHE A 102 24.17 13.83 -21.13
N GLY A 103 22.92 13.52 -21.44
CA GLY A 103 22.55 12.61 -22.53
C GLY A 103 23.01 13.13 -23.90
N ALA A 104 22.81 14.41 -24.19
CA ALA A 104 23.30 15.04 -25.41
C ALA A 104 24.83 14.99 -25.51
N LEU A 105 25.54 15.31 -24.41
CA LEU A 105 27.00 15.17 -24.35
C LEU A 105 27.45 13.72 -24.60
N GLN A 106 26.72 12.74 -24.06
CA GLN A 106 27.00 11.34 -24.27
C GLN A 106 26.78 10.90 -25.72
N ALA A 107 25.70 11.34 -26.37
CA ALA A 107 25.46 11.06 -27.78
C ALA A 107 26.54 11.69 -28.69
N LEU A 108 26.96 12.92 -28.38
CA LEU A 108 28.06 13.61 -29.08
C LEU A 108 29.39 12.84 -28.96
N SER A 109 29.63 12.20 -27.82
CA SER A 109 30.85 11.42 -27.59
C SER A 109 30.99 10.17 -28.47
N MET A 110 29.90 9.71 -29.10
CA MET A 110 29.88 8.52 -29.95
C MET A 110 30.30 8.80 -31.41
N GLY A 111 30.64 10.06 -31.73
CA GLY A 111 31.26 10.46 -33.00
C GLY A 111 30.49 9.98 -34.24
N PRO A 112 31.04 9.06 -35.07
CA PRO A 112 30.39 8.60 -36.30
C PRO A 112 29.05 7.88 -36.06
N LEU A 113 28.80 7.36 -34.86
CA LEU A 113 27.55 6.70 -34.47
C LEU A 113 26.59 7.63 -33.72
N LEU A 114 26.76 8.96 -33.81
CA LEU A 114 25.96 9.96 -33.10
C LEU A 114 24.46 9.74 -33.23
N PHE A 115 23.95 9.42 -34.43
CA PHE A 115 22.52 9.19 -34.63
C PHE A 115 22.02 8.00 -33.78
N LEU A 116 22.72 6.87 -33.85
CA LEU A 116 22.40 5.68 -33.05
C LEU A 116 22.53 5.98 -31.55
N GLY A 117 23.59 6.72 -31.16
CA GLY A 117 23.80 7.16 -29.80
C GLY A 117 22.69 8.05 -29.25
N ALA A 118 22.23 9.03 -30.05
CA ALA A 118 21.13 9.91 -29.69
C ALA A 118 19.83 9.12 -29.51
N VAL A 119 19.55 8.15 -30.37
CA VAL A 119 18.40 7.25 -30.24
C VAL A 119 18.47 6.43 -28.96
N LEU A 120 19.61 5.78 -28.68
CA LEU A 120 19.79 4.98 -27.46
C LEU A 120 19.67 5.83 -26.19
N VAL A 121 20.27 7.01 -26.15
CA VAL A 121 20.14 7.92 -25.00
C VAL A 121 18.69 8.39 -24.81
N ALA A 122 17.99 8.71 -25.90
CA ALA A 122 16.57 9.09 -25.81
C ALA A 122 15.71 7.94 -25.29
N LEU A 123 15.99 6.72 -25.75
CA LEU A 123 15.37 5.49 -25.28
C LEU A 123 15.64 5.26 -23.79
N LEU A 124 16.87 5.43 -23.31
CA LEU A 124 17.22 5.33 -21.90
C LEU A 124 16.37 6.28 -21.02
N ILE A 125 16.32 7.56 -21.41
CA ILE A 125 15.54 8.58 -20.69
C ILE A 125 14.06 8.21 -20.70
N LEU A 126 13.52 7.81 -21.86
CA LEU A 126 12.13 7.39 -22.01
C LEU A 126 11.80 6.17 -21.12
N GLY A 127 12.67 5.16 -21.06
CA GLY A 127 12.45 4.00 -20.19
C GLY A 127 12.41 4.36 -18.72
N PHE A 128 13.27 5.28 -18.27
CA PHE A 128 13.20 5.81 -16.91
C PHE A 128 11.92 6.62 -16.66
N SER A 129 11.47 7.43 -17.62
CA SER A 129 10.19 8.15 -17.54
C SER A 129 9.00 7.20 -17.46
N ILE A 130 8.99 6.11 -18.22
CA ILE A 130 7.95 5.07 -18.15
C ILE A 130 7.92 4.44 -16.75
N LEU A 131 9.08 4.09 -16.19
CA LEU A 131 9.13 3.53 -14.83
C LEU A 131 8.59 4.48 -13.77
N GLU A 132 8.82 5.78 -13.92
CA GLU A 132 8.28 6.80 -13.01
C GLU A 132 6.76 6.95 -13.18
N LEU A 133 6.27 7.06 -14.42
CA LEU A 133 4.84 7.17 -14.70
C LEU A 133 4.06 5.94 -14.19
N MET A 134 4.65 4.75 -14.29
CA MET A 134 4.08 3.53 -13.75
C MET A 134 3.95 3.53 -12.23
N ARG A 135 4.82 4.25 -11.51
CA ARG A 135 4.73 4.42 -10.06
C ARG A 135 3.51 5.25 -9.69
N ASP A 136 3.28 6.33 -10.43
CA ASP A 136 2.12 7.23 -10.24
C ASP A 136 0.80 6.55 -10.65
N LEU A 137 0.81 5.74 -11.70
CA LEU A 137 -0.36 4.93 -12.08
C LEU A 137 -0.75 3.95 -10.96
N ARG A 138 0.23 3.30 -10.31
CA ARG A 138 -0.06 2.39 -9.19
C ARG A 138 -0.71 3.11 -8.02
N SER A 139 -0.18 4.26 -7.60
CA SER A 139 -0.73 5.02 -6.48
C SER A 139 -2.14 5.52 -6.76
N PHE A 140 -2.41 5.92 -8.02
CA PHE A 140 -3.75 6.29 -8.47
C PHE A 140 -4.76 5.14 -8.34
N PHE A 141 -4.43 3.95 -8.84
CA PHE A 141 -5.33 2.79 -8.74
C PHE A 141 -5.57 2.34 -7.29
N ASP A 142 -4.53 2.35 -6.45
CA ASP A 142 -4.68 1.98 -5.04
C ASP A 142 -5.61 2.97 -4.30
N TYR A 143 -5.55 4.27 -4.61
CA TYR A 143 -6.46 5.28 -4.06
C TYR A 143 -7.92 5.07 -4.51
N PHE A 144 -8.14 4.85 -5.81
CA PHE A 144 -9.49 4.68 -6.36
C PHE A 144 -10.14 3.37 -5.92
N ALA A 145 -9.38 2.27 -5.88
CA ALA A 145 -9.88 0.98 -5.40
C ALA A 145 -10.27 1.04 -3.91
N LEU A 146 -9.47 1.72 -3.08
CA LEU A 146 -9.77 1.89 -1.66
C LEU A 146 -11.03 2.73 -1.44
N ARG A 147 -11.17 3.86 -2.14
CA ARG A 147 -12.35 4.73 -2.02
C ARG A 147 -13.63 4.05 -2.50
N HIS A 148 -13.57 3.30 -3.59
CA HIS A 148 -14.75 2.59 -4.12
C HIS A 148 -15.20 1.46 -3.18
N ARG A 149 -14.26 0.67 -2.64
CA ARG A 149 -14.58 -0.42 -1.70
C ARG A 149 -15.21 0.09 -0.39
N VAL A 150 -14.79 1.25 0.10
CA VAL A 150 -15.41 1.92 1.26
C VAL A 150 -16.87 2.28 0.97
N ILE A 151 -17.15 2.88 -0.19
CA ILE A 151 -18.52 3.27 -0.58
C ILE A 151 -19.40 2.03 -0.80
N GLN A 152 -18.87 0.97 -1.42
CA GLN A 152 -19.60 -0.28 -1.60
C GLN A 152 -19.92 -0.96 -0.27
N ARG A 153 -18.97 -1.05 0.68
CA ARG A 153 -19.20 -1.68 1.99
C ARG A 153 -20.18 -0.90 2.85
N VAL A 154 -20.14 0.44 2.84
CA VAL A 154 -21.11 1.27 3.57
C VAL A 154 -22.53 1.12 3.01
N ARG A 155 -22.68 0.77 1.72
CA ARG A 155 -23.98 0.63 1.05
C ARG A 155 -24.51 -0.81 0.95
N GLN A 156 -23.62 -1.80 0.90
CA GLN A 156 -23.97 -3.22 0.70
C GLN A 156 -23.83 -4.07 1.97
N ALA A 157 -23.15 -3.60 3.01
CA ALA A 157 -23.23 -4.28 4.30
C ALA A 157 -24.63 -4.05 4.86
N ASP A 158 -25.28 -5.12 5.31
CA ASP A 158 -26.25 -5.00 6.39
C ASP A 158 -25.60 -4.09 7.44
N PRO A 159 -26.24 -2.99 7.89
CA PRO A 159 -25.63 -2.02 8.80
C PRO A 159 -25.23 -2.63 10.15
N VAL A 160 -25.56 -3.92 10.36
CA VAL A 160 -25.38 -4.68 11.58
C VAL A 160 -24.43 -5.83 11.32
N VAL A 161 -23.22 -5.76 11.87
CA VAL A 161 -22.29 -6.88 11.87
C VAL A 161 -22.59 -7.76 13.07
N TYR A 162 -23.14 -8.96 12.87
CA TYR A 162 -23.42 -9.87 13.98
C TYR A 162 -22.14 -10.48 14.57
N VAL A 163 -22.14 -10.61 15.90
CA VAL A 163 -21.08 -11.21 16.68
C VAL A 163 -21.10 -12.73 16.47
N PRO A 164 -20.01 -13.38 15.99
CA PRO A 164 -19.96 -14.82 15.82
C PRO A 164 -20.01 -15.58 17.15
N GLU A 165 -20.40 -16.84 17.13
CA GLU A 165 -20.32 -17.71 18.31
C GLU A 165 -18.86 -17.93 18.75
N GLY A 166 -18.60 -17.81 20.06
CA GLY A 166 -17.27 -18.03 20.62
C GLY A 166 -17.23 -17.81 22.13
N LYS A 167 -16.34 -18.55 22.80
CA LYS A 167 -16.25 -18.60 24.27
C LYS A 167 -15.72 -17.30 24.89
N ASP A 168 -14.89 -16.58 24.13
CA ASP A 168 -14.22 -15.35 24.53
C ASP A 168 -14.29 -14.29 23.41
N THR A 169 -14.31 -13.01 23.77
CA THR A 169 -14.41 -11.85 22.87
C THR A 169 -13.30 -11.87 21.81
N VAL A 170 -12.09 -12.27 22.21
CA VAL A 170 -10.93 -12.42 21.32
C VAL A 170 -11.15 -13.53 20.30
N GLN A 171 -11.75 -14.65 20.71
CA GLN A 171 -12.06 -15.75 19.79
C GLN A 171 -13.16 -15.36 18.80
N ARG A 172 -14.19 -14.63 19.26
CA ARG A 172 -15.29 -14.15 18.42
C ARG A 172 -14.79 -13.21 17.31
N ILE A 173 -13.92 -12.25 17.65
CA ILE A 173 -13.35 -11.37 16.62
C ILE A 173 -12.41 -12.15 15.67
N LEU A 174 -11.60 -13.09 16.17
CA LEU A 174 -10.71 -13.86 15.29
C LEU A 174 -11.51 -14.71 14.28
N THR A 175 -12.64 -15.29 14.70
CA THR A 175 -13.59 -15.96 13.82
C THR A 175 -14.17 -14.99 12.78
N HIS A 176 -14.57 -13.79 13.20
CA HIS A 176 -15.05 -12.74 12.29
C HIS A 176 -13.99 -12.36 11.25
N LEU A 177 -12.73 -12.19 11.66
CA LEU A 177 -11.60 -11.87 10.79
C LEU A 177 -11.29 -13.01 9.82
N GLY A 178 -11.32 -14.27 10.27
CA GLY A 178 -11.17 -15.42 9.40
C GLY A 178 -12.29 -15.54 8.37
N ALA A 179 -13.52 -15.19 8.72
CA ALA A 179 -14.65 -15.18 7.78
C ALA A 179 -14.53 -14.06 6.74
N THR A 180 -14.08 -12.87 7.15
CA THR A 180 -14.03 -11.68 6.28
C THR A 180 -12.74 -11.54 5.47
N SER A 181 -11.63 -12.13 5.93
CA SER A 181 -10.29 -11.97 5.34
C SER A 181 -9.68 -13.30 4.91
N SER A 182 -9.34 -13.44 3.62
CA SER A 182 -8.63 -14.63 3.13
C SER A 182 -7.21 -14.73 3.68
N ASP A 183 -6.55 -13.59 3.93
CA ASP A 183 -5.18 -13.54 4.43
C ASP A 183 -5.11 -13.98 5.90
N VAL A 184 -6.03 -13.50 6.76
CA VAL A 184 -6.11 -13.95 8.16
C VAL A 184 -6.54 -15.41 8.23
N ARG A 185 -7.54 -15.83 7.43
CA ARG A 185 -7.97 -17.24 7.35
C ARG A 185 -6.80 -18.17 7.01
N GLY A 186 -5.98 -17.79 6.03
CA GLY A 186 -4.79 -18.55 5.65
C GLY A 186 -3.78 -18.69 6.80
N MET A 187 -3.65 -17.66 7.65
CA MET A 187 -2.74 -17.72 8.79
C MET A 187 -3.30 -18.48 9.99
N MET A 188 -4.62 -18.54 10.19
CA MET A 188 -5.23 -19.32 11.28
C MET A 188 -4.95 -20.83 11.17
N VAL A 189 -4.64 -21.33 9.97
CA VAL A 189 -4.32 -22.75 9.72
C VAL A 189 -2.83 -23.05 9.94
N VAL A 190 -1.96 -22.03 9.97
CA VAL A 190 -0.51 -22.21 10.08
C VAL A 190 -0.11 -22.34 11.57
N PRO A 191 0.56 -23.44 11.97
CA PRO A 191 1.03 -23.59 13.34
C PRO A 191 1.99 -22.46 13.75
N GLY A 192 1.72 -21.80 14.89
CA GLY A 192 2.55 -20.72 15.43
C GLY A 192 2.39 -19.35 14.75
N ALA A 193 1.46 -19.21 13.80
CA ALA A 193 1.13 -17.93 13.18
C ALA A 193 0.17 -17.07 14.02
N VAL A 194 -0.64 -17.72 14.87
CA VAL A 194 -1.54 -17.07 15.83
C VAL A 194 -1.02 -17.33 17.23
N ALA A 195 -0.86 -16.28 18.03
CA ALA A 195 -0.48 -16.35 19.44
C ALA A 195 -1.58 -15.71 20.30
N THR A 196 -2.09 -16.45 21.28
CA THR A 196 -3.16 -16.05 22.21
C THR A 196 -2.89 -16.66 23.60
N PRO A 197 -2.53 -15.87 24.63
CA PRO A 197 -2.11 -14.46 24.59
C PRO A 197 -0.71 -14.31 23.97
N ALA A 198 -0.35 -13.10 23.54
CA ALA A 198 0.93 -12.79 22.93
C ALA A 198 1.73 -11.79 23.76
N LEU A 199 2.91 -12.21 24.24
CA LEU A 199 3.90 -11.33 24.86
C LEU A 199 4.98 -11.02 23.84
N LEU A 200 5.10 -9.76 23.46
CA LEU A 200 6.02 -9.32 22.40
C LEU A 200 7.00 -8.29 22.96
N THR A 201 8.29 -8.50 22.69
CA THR A 201 9.34 -7.58 23.10
C THR A 201 9.58 -6.54 22.01
N GLY A 202 9.47 -5.26 22.39
CA GLY A 202 9.73 -4.12 21.53
C GLY A 202 11.22 -3.84 21.34
N LYS A 203 11.53 -2.89 20.46
CA LYS A 203 12.91 -2.49 20.17
C LYS A 203 13.54 -1.77 21.36
N SER A 204 12.70 -1.11 22.17
CA SER A 204 13.10 -0.52 23.46
C SER A 204 13.54 -1.54 24.51
N GLY A 205 13.27 -2.84 24.32
CA GLY A 205 13.49 -3.89 25.32
C GLY A 205 12.31 -4.08 26.27
N LEU A 206 11.28 -3.25 26.20
CA LEU A 206 10.03 -3.44 26.94
C LEU A 206 9.21 -4.60 26.36
N THR A 207 8.53 -5.35 27.23
CA THR A 207 7.62 -6.43 26.82
C THR A 207 6.18 -5.95 26.93
N TYR A 208 5.44 -6.06 25.84
CA TYR A 208 4.03 -5.65 25.74
C TYR A 208 3.14 -6.88 25.63
N SER A 209 1.95 -6.81 26.23
CA SER A 209 0.96 -7.88 26.21
C SER A 209 -0.20 -7.57 25.26
N PHE A 210 -0.44 -8.47 24.32
CA PHE A 210 -1.57 -8.47 23.39
C PHE A 210 -2.40 -9.73 23.61
N ASP A 211 -3.71 -9.63 23.40
CA ASP A 211 -4.63 -10.74 23.65
C ASP A 211 -4.67 -11.70 22.47
N ALA A 212 -4.48 -11.17 21.24
CA ALA A 212 -4.10 -11.98 20.10
C ALA A 212 -3.06 -11.26 19.22
N TYR A 213 -2.21 -12.07 18.60
CA TYR A 213 -1.27 -11.63 17.59
C TYR A 213 -1.25 -12.62 16.44
N VAL A 214 -1.64 -12.17 15.24
CA VAL A 214 -1.55 -12.96 14.01
C VAL A 214 -0.44 -12.40 13.16
N ARG A 215 0.53 -13.23 12.78
CA ARG A 215 1.66 -12.80 11.96
C ARG A 215 1.85 -13.67 10.74
N ARG A 216 2.23 -13.04 9.64
CA ARG A 216 2.84 -13.67 8.48
C ARG A 216 4.27 -13.20 8.36
N GLU A 217 5.22 -14.13 8.35
CA GLU A 217 6.62 -13.78 8.22
C GLU A 217 6.94 -13.14 6.86
N PRO A 218 7.94 -12.23 6.82
CA PRO A 218 8.40 -11.67 5.56
C PRO A 218 9.05 -12.75 4.71
N SER A 219 8.81 -12.67 3.40
CA SER A 219 9.43 -13.56 2.42
C SER A 219 10.96 -13.46 2.44
N SER A 220 11.67 -14.55 2.13
CA SER A 220 13.15 -14.56 2.11
C SER A 220 13.72 -13.46 1.21
N LEU A 221 13.11 -13.23 0.04
CA LEU A 221 13.53 -12.14 -0.85
C LEU A 221 13.37 -10.76 -0.20
N TRP A 222 12.31 -10.54 0.59
CA TRP A 222 12.12 -9.29 1.32
C TRP A 222 13.18 -9.11 2.40
N ARG A 223 13.60 -10.20 3.05
CA ARG A 223 14.67 -10.20 4.08
C ARG A 223 16.04 -9.80 3.53
N PHE A 224 16.32 -10.04 2.25
CA PHE A 224 17.60 -9.66 1.66
C PHE A 224 17.54 -8.40 0.80
N THR A 225 16.56 -8.31 -0.10
CA THR A 225 16.57 -7.34 -1.21
C THR A 225 15.51 -6.25 -1.09
N SER A 226 14.61 -6.28 -0.10
CA SER A 226 13.37 -5.47 -0.07
C SER A 226 12.44 -5.66 -1.29
N LEU A 227 12.65 -6.72 -2.07
CA LEU A 227 11.69 -7.21 -3.06
C LEU A 227 10.90 -8.39 -2.48
N GLY A 228 9.57 -8.38 -2.63
CA GLY A 228 8.69 -9.46 -2.17
C GLY A 228 7.71 -9.00 -1.10
N SER A 229 7.06 -9.95 -0.43
CA SER A 229 6.10 -9.66 0.64
C SER A 229 6.83 -9.28 1.92
N ALA A 230 6.47 -8.12 2.48
CA ALA A 230 6.96 -7.62 3.77
C ALA A 230 6.43 -8.41 4.97
N GLY A 231 5.53 -9.36 4.74
CA GLY A 231 4.75 -9.98 5.80
C GLY A 231 3.69 -9.01 6.33
N PHE A 232 2.97 -9.45 7.35
CA PHE A 232 1.99 -8.61 8.02
C PHE A 232 1.74 -9.07 9.44
N ALA A 233 1.29 -8.13 10.26
CA ALA A 233 0.87 -8.39 11.63
C ALA A 233 -0.52 -7.81 11.89
N VAL A 234 -1.37 -8.60 12.55
CA VAL A 234 -2.64 -8.16 13.14
C VAL A 234 -2.48 -8.21 14.65
N PHE A 235 -2.68 -7.06 15.29
CA PHE A 235 -2.64 -6.92 16.74
C PHE A 235 -4.07 -6.81 17.27
N VAL A 236 -4.39 -7.56 18.32
CA VAL A 236 -5.67 -7.51 18.99
C VAL A 236 -5.45 -7.25 20.48
N LYS A 237 -6.10 -6.22 21.01
CA LYS A 237 -6.09 -5.90 22.44
C LYS A 237 -7.52 -5.71 22.93
N ALA A 238 -7.92 -6.48 23.93
CA ALA A 238 -9.22 -6.38 24.57
C ALA A 238 -9.16 -5.51 25.83
N PHE A 239 -10.20 -4.71 26.04
CA PHE A 239 -10.38 -3.86 27.22
C PHE A 239 -11.70 -4.20 27.90
N GLU A 240 -11.68 -4.31 29.23
CA GLU A 240 -12.88 -4.58 30.04
C GLU A 240 -13.77 -3.34 30.24
N ARG A 241 -13.21 -2.15 30.00
CA ARG A 241 -13.87 -0.83 30.12
C ARG A 241 -13.66 -0.05 28.83
N ALA A 242 -14.44 1.02 28.63
CA ALA A 242 -14.24 1.94 27.52
C ALA A 242 -12.76 2.39 27.46
N PRO A 243 -12.08 2.23 26.32
CA PRO A 243 -10.66 2.57 26.20
C PRO A 243 -10.46 4.08 26.34
N THR A 244 -9.45 4.48 27.12
CA THR A 244 -9.10 5.89 27.27
C THR A 244 -8.09 6.34 26.21
N LEU A 245 -7.95 7.65 26.01
CA LEU A 245 -6.95 8.21 25.10
C LEU A 245 -5.53 7.72 25.45
N ALA A 246 -5.20 7.66 26.75
CA ALA A 246 -3.90 7.19 27.22
C ALA A 246 -3.67 5.71 26.88
N ASP A 247 -4.71 4.88 26.97
CA ASP A 247 -4.63 3.45 26.59
C ASP A 247 -4.33 3.29 25.10
N LEU A 248 -4.99 4.08 24.24
CA LEU A 248 -4.77 4.05 22.80
C LEU A 248 -3.40 4.59 22.38
N GLN A 249 -2.91 5.65 23.05
CA GLN A 249 -1.55 6.17 22.84
C GLN A 249 -0.48 5.17 23.28
N ALA A 250 -0.67 4.51 24.42
CA ALA A 250 0.21 3.46 24.89
C ALA A 250 0.21 2.27 23.92
N LEU A 251 -0.96 1.86 23.44
CA LEU A 251 -1.11 0.78 22.46
C LEU A 251 -0.43 1.11 21.13
N LYS A 252 -0.63 2.33 20.61
CA LYS A 252 0.06 2.82 19.40
C LYS A 252 1.58 2.70 19.57
N THR A 253 2.11 3.20 20.68
CA THR A 253 3.55 3.17 20.98
C THR A 253 4.08 1.74 21.08
N ALA A 254 3.34 0.86 21.76
CA ALA A 254 3.68 -0.56 21.89
C ALA A 254 3.76 -1.28 20.54
N ILE A 255 2.81 -1.00 19.64
CA ILE A 255 2.75 -1.61 18.30
C ILE A 255 3.87 -1.08 17.41
N GLU A 256 4.15 0.23 17.44
CA GLU A 256 5.25 0.81 16.69
C GLU A 256 6.59 0.22 17.11
N ASP A 257 6.80 0.08 18.43
CA ASP A 257 8.03 -0.47 19.01
C ASP A 257 8.19 -1.97 18.71
N THR A 258 7.10 -2.75 18.82
CA THR A 258 7.07 -4.19 18.52
C THR A 258 7.26 -4.47 17.03
N SER A 259 6.62 -3.69 16.16
CA SER A 259 6.78 -3.81 14.70
C SER A 259 8.20 -3.43 14.27
N ALA A 260 8.80 -2.44 14.94
CA ALA A 260 10.19 -2.06 14.71
C ALA A 260 11.19 -3.14 15.17
N ALA A 261 10.90 -3.91 16.22
CA ALA A 261 11.71 -5.05 16.65
C ALA A 261 11.59 -6.24 15.69
N THR A 262 10.36 -6.68 15.43
CA THR A 262 10.07 -7.86 14.61
C THR A 262 10.34 -7.66 13.11
N LYS A 263 10.43 -6.41 12.65
CA LYS A 263 10.53 -6.03 11.23
C LYS A 263 9.34 -6.50 10.40
N ILE A 264 8.19 -6.71 11.03
CA ILE A 264 6.93 -7.06 10.38
C ILE A 264 6.02 -5.83 10.46
N PRO A 265 5.47 -5.34 9.33
CA PRO A 265 4.61 -4.16 9.35
C PRO A 265 3.23 -4.48 9.96
N PRO A 266 2.64 -3.53 10.73
CA PRO A 266 1.26 -3.65 11.16
C PRO A 266 0.34 -3.51 9.94
N ALA A 267 -0.61 -4.42 9.80
CA ALA A 267 -1.63 -4.38 8.75
C ALA A 267 -3.03 -4.12 9.31
N ARG A 268 -3.28 -4.49 10.57
CA ARG A 268 -4.52 -4.19 11.28
C ARG A 268 -4.26 -4.12 12.78
N ILE A 269 -4.87 -3.15 13.44
CA ILE A 269 -4.79 -2.96 14.89
C ILE A 269 -6.22 -2.90 15.41
N LEU A 270 -6.62 -3.92 16.15
CA LEU A 270 -7.97 -4.07 16.68
C LEU A 270 -7.97 -3.86 18.19
N VAL A 271 -8.77 -2.90 18.62
CA VAL A 271 -9.12 -2.65 20.01
C VAL A 271 -10.50 -3.25 20.21
N LEU A 272 -10.64 -4.22 21.11
CA LEU A 272 -11.92 -4.80 21.45
C LEU A 272 -12.42 -4.22 22.75
N TRP A 273 -13.69 -3.88 22.78
CA TRP A 273 -14.36 -3.50 24.01
C TRP A 273 -15.78 -4.01 23.98
N GLN A 274 -16.19 -4.69 25.05
CA GLN A 274 -17.57 -5.08 25.24
C GLN A 274 -18.26 -3.96 26.01
N SER A 275 -19.14 -3.21 25.34
CA SER A 275 -19.90 -2.15 26.00
C SER A 275 -20.91 -2.78 26.95
N LYS A 276 -21.05 -2.19 28.14
CA LYS A 276 -22.06 -2.57 29.13
C LYS A 276 -23.03 -1.41 29.28
N GLY A 277 -24.27 -1.58 28.86
CA GLY A 277 -25.29 -0.51 28.93
C GLY A 277 -24.96 0.70 28.06
N ASP A 278 -25.12 1.91 28.60
CA ASP A 278 -24.96 3.19 27.88
C ASP A 278 -23.52 3.75 27.88
N GLU A 279 -22.52 2.92 28.19
CA GLU A 279 -21.13 3.37 28.07
C GLU A 279 -20.80 3.73 26.61
N SER A 280 -20.20 4.90 26.42
CA SER A 280 -19.74 5.39 25.12
C SER A 280 -18.30 5.88 25.20
N VAL A 281 -17.56 5.73 24.11
CA VAL A 281 -16.22 6.33 23.99
C VAL A 281 -16.30 7.86 24.01
N THR A 282 -15.32 8.48 24.64
CA THR A 282 -15.23 9.95 24.70
C THR A 282 -14.93 10.53 23.31
N PRO A 283 -15.31 11.80 23.03
CA PRO A 283 -15.02 12.45 21.76
C PRO A 283 -13.53 12.44 21.40
N ASP A 284 -12.65 12.60 22.39
CA ASP A 284 -11.20 12.58 22.21
C ASP A 284 -10.69 11.22 21.69
N VAL A 285 -11.30 10.12 22.15
CA VAL A 285 -10.99 8.76 21.69
C VAL A 285 -11.45 8.57 20.25
N TYR A 286 -12.64 9.06 19.91
CA TYR A 286 -13.15 9.03 18.54
C TYR A 286 -12.25 9.83 17.58
N ASP A 287 -11.85 11.03 17.99
CA ASP A 287 -10.93 11.88 17.23
C ASP A 287 -9.56 11.23 17.05
N PHE A 288 -9.04 10.55 18.08
CA PHE A 288 -7.79 9.80 17.98
C PHE A 288 -7.91 8.63 16.99
N LEU A 289 -8.95 7.80 17.11
CA LEU A 289 -9.16 6.65 16.23
C LEU A 289 -9.30 7.05 14.75
N THR A 290 -9.88 8.23 14.48
CA THR A 290 -10.10 8.72 13.12
C THR A 290 -8.92 9.49 12.53
N LYS A 291 -8.14 10.21 13.33
CA LYS A 291 -7.06 11.11 12.85
C LYS A 291 -5.67 10.51 13.02
N GLU A 292 -5.46 9.67 14.03
CA GLU A 292 -4.15 9.11 14.35
C GLU A 292 -3.94 7.74 13.71
N SER A 293 -2.68 7.43 13.42
CA SER A 293 -2.28 6.14 12.85
C SER A 293 -0.92 5.74 13.38
N ALA A 294 -0.71 4.44 13.60
CA ALA A 294 0.59 3.88 13.90
C ALA A 294 1.48 3.96 12.66
N ARG A 295 2.68 4.51 12.79
CA ARG A 295 3.63 4.72 11.68
C ARG A 295 4.95 4.03 11.98
N VAL A 296 5.32 3.07 11.14
CA VAL A 296 6.53 2.27 11.33
C VAL A 296 7.42 2.34 10.10
N LYS A 297 8.69 2.74 10.29
CA LYS A 297 9.68 2.74 9.23
C LYS A 297 10.46 1.42 9.23
N ILE A 298 10.25 0.60 8.21
CA ILE A 298 10.93 -0.68 8.02
C ILE A 298 11.70 -0.63 6.70
N ARG A 299 13.03 -0.75 6.77
CA ARG A 299 13.94 -0.78 5.61
C ARG A 299 13.70 0.38 4.62
N GLY A 300 13.56 1.60 5.12
CA GLY A 300 13.37 2.79 4.30
C GLY A 300 11.93 3.03 3.83
N SER A 301 11.03 2.06 3.97
CA SER A 301 9.60 2.21 3.69
C SER A 301 8.83 2.58 4.95
N THR A 302 7.88 3.51 4.85
CA THR A 302 6.98 3.89 5.94
C THR A 302 5.65 3.16 5.79
N PHE A 303 5.25 2.41 6.81
CA PHE A 303 3.98 1.70 6.88
C PHE A 303 3.07 2.44 7.84
N VAL A 304 1.81 2.63 7.46
CA VAL A 304 0.81 3.36 8.24
C VAL A 304 -0.41 2.47 8.45
N CYS A 305 -0.84 2.34 9.70
CA CYS A 305 -2.01 1.55 10.08
C CYS A 305 -2.82 2.32 11.12
N SER A 306 -4.09 2.59 10.82
CA SER A 306 -5.02 3.16 11.81
C SER A 306 -5.41 2.12 12.86
N LEU A 307 -5.78 2.60 14.04
CA LEU A 307 -6.37 1.78 15.08
C LEU A 307 -7.87 1.68 14.81
N GLU A 308 -8.42 0.48 14.94
CA GLU A 308 -9.84 0.19 14.76
C GLU A 308 -10.40 -0.33 16.08
N LEU A 309 -11.42 0.34 16.61
CA LEU A 309 -12.18 -0.09 17.77
C LEU A 309 -13.37 -0.91 17.30
N ALA A 310 -13.46 -2.16 17.75
CA ALA A 310 -14.63 -3.01 17.62
C ALA A 310 -15.37 -3.04 18.98
N ILE A 311 -16.55 -2.44 19.00
CA ILE A 311 -17.43 -2.40 20.16
C ILE A 311 -18.41 -3.56 20.03
N GLU A 312 -18.36 -4.50 20.96
CA GLU A 312 -19.36 -5.55 21.09
C GLU A 312 -20.53 -4.99 21.91
N ARG A 313 -21.70 -4.89 21.29
CA ARG A 313 -22.93 -4.42 21.95
C ARG A 313 -23.71 -5.59 22.54
N ASP A 314 -24.50 -5.29 23.57
CA ASP A 314 -25.35 -6.27 24.26
C ASP A 314 -26.43 -6.90 23.36
N ASP A 315 -26.72 -6.29 22.20
CA ASP A 315 -27.63 -6.83 21.17
C ASP A 315 -26.99 -7.90 20.26
N GLY A 316 -25.73 -8.27 20.52
CA GLY A 316 -25.01 -9.27 19.75
C GLY A 316 -24.45 -8.74 18.44
N THR A 317 -24.19 -7.43 18.36
CA THR A 317 -23.67 -6.76 17.17
C THR A 317 -22.33 -6.07 17.42
N TYR A 318 -21.53 -5.91 16.37
CA TYR A 318 -20.29 -5.15 16.36
C TYR A 318 -20.50 -3.77 15.75
N ASP A 319 -20.00 -2.76 16.43
CA ASP A 319 -19.85 -1.39 15.93
C ASP A 319 -18.36 -1.07 15.77
N PHE A 320 -17.93 -0.58 14.60
CA PHE A 320 -16.52 -0.40 14.27
C PHE A 320 -16.16 1.08 14.07
N ILE A 321 -15.13 1.56 14.79
CA ILE A 321 -14.69 2.96 14.77
C ILE A 321 -13.17 3.07 14.58
N PRO A 322 -12.68 3.69 13.49
CA PRO A 322 -13.38 3.85 12.22
C PRO A 322 -13.56 2.49 11.54
N VAL A 323 -14.51 2.39 10.62
CA VAL A 323 -14.64 1.20 9.76
C VAL A 323 -13.42 1.15 8.81
N VAL A 324 -12.43 0.33 9.15
CA VAL A 324 -11.22 0.15 8.32
C VAL A 324 -11.47 -0.96 7.31
N VAL A 325 -11.76 -0.57 6.07
CA VAL A 325 -11.91 -1.53 4.97
C VAL A 325 -10.52 -2.01 4.54
N GLU A 326 -10.29 -3.31 4.68
CA GLU A 326 -8.97 -3.92 4.46
C GLU A 326 -8.28 -3.41 3.18
N PRO A 327 -7.00 -3.00 3.23
CA PRO A 327 -6.17 -3.02 2.04
C PRO A 327 -5.93 -4.50 1.68
N VAL A 328 -6.45 -4.96 0.53
CA VAL A 328 -6.08 -6.29 0.01
C VAL A 328 -4.56 -6.30 -0.13
N THR A 329 -3.90 -7.14 0.66
CA THR A 329 -2.46 -7.35 0.71
C THR A 329 -1.62 -6.13 1.12
N SER A 330 -1.17 -6.16 2.37
CA SER A 330 0.16 -5.74 2.83
C SER A 330 1.27 -6.57 2.13
N GLY A 331 1.26 -6.59 0.80
CA GLY A 331 2.25 -7.27 -0.05
C GLY A 331 3.28 -6.33 -0.67
N THR A 332 3.07 -5.03 -0.57
CA THR A 332 4.05 -3.99 -0.81
C THR A 332 3.70 -2.88 0.15
N GLY A 333 4.63 -2.48 1.02
CA GLY A 333 4.39 -1.35 1.91
C GLY A 333 3.81 -0.20 1.13
N THR A 334 2.62 0.24 1.54
CA THR A 334 2.02 1.47 1.07
C THR A 334 2.96 2.58 1.55
N PRO A 335 3.72 3.28 0.68
CA PRO A 335 4.33 4.50 1.11
C PRO A 335 3.19 5.48 1.36
N ALA A 336 2.89 5.77 2.62
CA ALA A 336 2.16 6.99 2.91
C ALA A 336 3.07 8.16 2.48
N ALA A 337 2.57 8.98 1.55
CA ALA A 337 3.12 10.32 1.39
C ALA A 337 2.99 11.02 2.75
N ALA A 338 4.11 11.55 3.25
CA ALA A 338 4.12 12.42 4.41
C ALA A 338 3.42 13.74 4.07
#